data_AF-A0A4V1T1B3-F1
#
_entry.id   AF-A0A4V1T1B3-F1
#
_cell.length_a   1.000
_cell.length_b   1.000
_cell.length_c   1.000
_cell.angle_alpha   90.00
_cell.angle_beta   90.00
_cell.angle_gamma   90.00
#
_symmetry.space_group_name_H-M   'P 1'
#
loop_
_entity.id
_entity.type
_entity.pdbx_description
1 polymer ?
#
loop_
_entity_poly.entity_id
_entity_poly.type
_entity_poly.pdbx_seq_one_letter_code
_entity_poly.pdbx_strand_id
1 'polypeptide(L)'
;MKKISTYIIIALAAGIVSCNSNSKSGQPAESDATKNADATTGNNEEHKIDGNANGDKSVKLEQVFADSTYQLTGVAVSKSGRLFTNYPLWTPSIYKYALVEVFPGNKTKPYPDATMNSWKPGESGKNKWVCVQAPYIDVDDVMWVIDPAAPKLDKVYQQSHKLVKINLNTNKPERTYTFEGVADEHSYLNDVRVDTKRQIAYITNSGTGGIVVLDLKSGKARQVLQNHYSVHTDKDFKFIIDGKEMMQDGQPVKFDSDGIALSPDGDWLYYKPLTDTKLYRIKTEFLRNDTLPGQKLKGYVEDLGKFAVTDGME
;
A
#
# COMPACT_ATOMS: atom_id res chain seq x y z
N MET A 1 -0.27 -11.76 25.31
CA MET A 1 -0.19 -10.67 24.31
C MET A 1 -1.17 -9.58 24.73
N LYS A 2 -0.68 -8.37 25.08
CA LYS A 2 -1.58 -7.23 25.33
C LYS A 2 -2.10 -6.74 23.97
N LYS A 3 -3.42 -6.52 23.87
CA LYS A 3 -4.05 -5.94 22.69
C LYS A 3 -3.44 -4.56 22.43
N ILE A 4 -2.76 -4.42 21.30
CA ILE A 4 -2.46 -3.11 20.73
C ILE A 4 -3.75 -2.73 20.01
N SER A 5 -4.46 -1.72 20.52
CA SER A 5 -5.61 -1.15 19.81
C SER A 5 -5.07 -0.31 18.66
N THR A 6 -4.97 -0.90 17.47
CA THR A 6 -4.63 -0.13 16.26
C THR A 6 -5.85 0.71 15.88
N TYR A 7 -5.78 2.02 16.10
CA TYR A 7 -6.74 2.99 15.58
C TYR A 7 -6.22 3.50 14.25
N ILE A 8 -6.81 3.06 13.14
CA ILE A 8 -6.64 3.76 11.86
C ILE A 8 -7.72 4.84 11.83
N ILE A 9 -7.32 6.09 12.09
CA ILE A 9 -8.16 7.27 11.97
C ILE A 9 -8.02 7.77 10.53
N ILE A 10 -9.09 7.69 9.75
CA ILE A 10 -9.08 8.07 8.33
C ILE A 10 -9.70 9.45 8.20
N ALA A 11 -8.91 10.38 7.68
CA ALA A 11 -9.33 11.72 7.33
C ALA A 11 -9.95 11.72 5.92
N LEU A 12 -11.26 11.94 5.82
CA LEU A 12 -11.89 12.30 4.55
C LEU A 12 -12.10 13.82 4.53
N ALA A 13 -11.20 14.55 3.84
CA ALA A 13 -11.42 15.95 3.54
C ALA A 13 -12.33 16.06 2.29
N ALA A 14 -13.59 16.42 2.49
CA ALA A 14 -14.48 16.76 1.38
C ALA A 14 -14.07 18.13 0.80
N GLY A 15 -13.20 18.11 -0.22
CA GLY A 15 -12.79 19.30 -0.96
C GLY A 15 -13.67 19.53 -2.20
N ILE A 16 -14.50 20.57 -2.18
CA ILE A 16 -15.19 21.08 -3.38
C ILE A 16 -14.14 21.75 -4.25
N VAL A 17 -13.84 21.18 -5.42
CA VAL A 17 -12.93 21.79 -6.40
C VAL A 17 -13.65 22.97 -7.07
N SER A 18 -13.17 24.18 -6.81
CA SER A 18 -13.44 25.34 -7.66
C SER A 18 -12.15 25.66 -8.42
N CYS A 19 -12.20 25.52 -9.75
CA CYS A 19 -11.09 25.84 -10.63
C CYS A 19 -10.82 27.35 -10.62
N ASN A 20 -9.57 27.75 -10.45
CA ASN A 20 -9.12 29.00 -11.06
C ASN A 20 -7.66 28.91 -11.49
N SER A 21 -7.45 29.08 -12.79
CA SER A 21 -6.17 29.12 -13.46
C SER A 21 -5.49 30.46 -13.26
N ASN A 22 -4.20 30.48 -12.90
CA ASN A 22 -3.28 31.43 -13.50
C ASN A 22 -1.81 31.02 -13.36
N SER A 23 -1.13 31.14 -14.49
CA SER A 23 0.28 30.88 -14.77
C SER A 23 1.24 31.84 -14.04
N LYS A 24 2.44 31.36 -13.67
CA LYS A 24 3.71 31.80 -14.29
C LYS A 24 4.95 31.09 -13.70
N SER A 25 5.94 31.02 -14.57
CA SER A 25 7.26 30.36 -14.56
C SER A 25 8.30 30.93 -13.57
N GLY A 26 9.23 30.08 -13.13
CA GLY A 26 10.55 30.50 -12.64
C GLY A 26 11.32 29.42 -11.85
N GLN A 27 12.44 28.96 -12.40
CA GLN A 27 13.53 28.20 -11.77
C GLN A 27 14.85 28.83 -12.29
N PRO A 28 16.05 28.52 -11.73
CA PRO A 28 16.39 28.03 -10.38
C PRO A 28 17.55 28.85 -9.75
N ALA A 29 17.95 28.55 -8.52
CA ALA A 29 19.28 28.89 -8.01
C ALA A 29 19.84 27.79 -7.10
N GLU A 30 21.05 27.34 -7.43
CA GLU A 30 21.93 26.47 -6.65
C GLU A 30 22.51 27.21 -5.43
N SER A 31 22.85 26.48 -4.37
CA SER A 31 24.21 26.52 -3.78
C SER A 31 24.40 25.53 -2.63
N ASP A 32 25.45 24.73 -2.79
CA ASP A 32 26.46 24.28 -1.84
C ASP A 32 26.14 23.46 -0.57
N ALA A 33 26.91 22.37 -0.50
CA ALA A 33 27.10 21.47 0.61
C ALA A 33 28.10 22.01 1.63
N THR A 34 27.91 21.71 2.92
CA THR A 34 28.96 21.17 3.81
C THR A 34 28.43 20.72 5.18
N LYS A 35 28.71 19.44 5.48
CA LYS A 35 29.25 18.81 6.71
C LYS A 35 28.69 19.06 8.13
N ASN A 36 28.42 17.91 8.78
CA ASN A 36 28.54 17.47 10.19
C ASN A 36 27.17 17.16 10.85
N ALA A 37 26.83 15.90 11.15
CA ALA A 37 27.38 15.02 12.19
C ALA A 37 27.32 15.69 13.58
N ASP A 38 26.24 15.49 14.33
CA ASP A 38 26.22 14.55 15.45
C ASP A 38 24.78 14.40 15.99
N ALA A 39 24.48 13.21 16.51
CA ALA A 39 23.20 12.90 17.13
C ALA A 39 23.37 12.98 18.65
N THR A 40 22.50 13.74 19.32
CA THR A 40 21.73 13.38 20.55
C THR A 40 21.47 14.58 21.48
N THR A 41 20.28 14.53 22.07
CA THR A 41 19.74 15.32 23.20
C THR A 41 19.16 16.71 22.90
N GLY A 42 17.93 16.93 23.36
CA GLY A 42 17.15 18.17 23.26
C GLY A 42 15.66 17.85 23.27
N ASN A 43 15.06 17.62 24.44
CA ASN A 43 14.32 18.62 25.21
C ASN A 43 13.15 19.25 24.44
N ASN A 44 11.98 19.14 25.06
CA ASN A 44 10.73 19.76 24.66
C ASN A 44 10.92 21.28 24.53
N GLU A 45 11.03 21.78 23.31
CA GLU A 45 10.75 23.17 22.99
C GLU A 45 9.72 23.20 21.87
N GLU A 46 8.57 23.81 22.16
CA GLU A 46 7.51 24.08 21.22
C GLU A 46 8.06 24.90 20.05
N HIS A 47 8.08 24.30 18.86
CA HIS A 47 8.41 25.03 17.66
C HIS A 47 7.22 25.94 17.30
N LYS A 48 7.29 27.20 17.73
CA LYS A 48 6.41 28.26 17.23
C LYS A 48 6.65 28.44 15.73
N ILE A 49 5.64 28.08 14.95
CA ILE A 49 5.57 28.40 13.52
C ILE A 49 5.13 29.85 13.42
N ASP A 50 6.04 30.74 13.02
CA ASP A 50 5.70 32.11 12.66
C ASP A 50 4.78 32.13 11.43
N GLY A 51 3.71 32.90 11.56
CA GLY A 51 2.49 32.78 10.77
C GLY A 51 2.63 33.13 9.30
N ASN A 52 1.93 32.35 8.47
CA ASN A 52 1.50 32.77 7.14
C ASN A 52 -0.04 32.83 7.11
N ALA A 53 -0.56 34.00 6.74
CA ALA A 53 -1.96 34.32 6.74
C ALA A 53 -2.72 33.60 5.61
N ASN A 54 -3.35 32.48 5.95
CA ASN A 54 -4.55 31.99 5.28
C ASN A 54 -5.35 31.21 6.32
N GLY A 55 -6.60 31.60 6.54
CA GLY A 55 -7.45 31.10 7.63
C GLY A 55 -7.46 29.57 7.72
N ASP A 56 -6.79 29.05 8.74
CA ASP A 56 -6.71 27.64 9.07
C ASP A 56 -8.10 27.17 9.54
N LYS A 57 -8.90 26.67 8.60
CA LYS A 57 -10.03 25.83 8.96
C LYS A 57 -9.42 24.52 9.45
N SER A 58 -9.30 24.39 10.77
CA SER A 58 -8.88 23.14 11.39
C SER A 58 -9.74 21.99 10.83
N VAL A 59 -9.08 21.08 10.10
CA VAL A 59 -9.75 19.92 9.53
C VAL A 59 -10.08 19.00 10.70
N LYS A 60 -11.35 19.02 11.14
CA LYS A 60 -11.82 18.12 12.18
C LYS A 60 -11.96 16.72 11.59
N LEU A 61 -11.16 15.77 12.09
CA LEU A 61 -11.28 14.37 11.74
C LEU A 61 -12.56 13.78 12.34
N GLU A 62 -13.26 12.95 11.56
CA GLU A 62 -14.42 12.19 11.99
C GLU A 62 -14.08 10.69 11.96
N GLN A 63 -14.37 10.00 13.05
CA GLN A 63 -14.25 8.54 13.08
C GLN A 63 -15.43 7.93 12.31
N VAL A 64 -15.17 7.48 11.08
CA VAL A 64 -16.18 6.83 10.22
C VAL A 64 -16.33 5.32 10.50
N PHE A 65 -15.30 4.69 11.04
CA PHE A 65 -15.30 3.28 11.41
C PHE A 65 -14.26 2.99 12.49
N ALA A 66 -14.53 2.00 13.34
CA ALA A 66 -13.53 1.43 14.25
C ALA A 66 -13.86 -0.03 14.55
N ASP A 67 -12.81 -0.85 14.62
CA ASP A 67 -12.88 -2.23 15.09
C ASP A 67 -11.71 -2.49 16.05
N SER A 68 -12.03 -2.74 17.32
CA SER A 68 -11.02 -3.05 18.36
C SER A 68 -10.78 -4.55 18.53
N THR A 69 -11.41 -5.38 17.69
CA THR A 69 -11.32 -6.84 17.75
C THR A 69 -10.29 -7.34 16.74
N TYR A 70 -10.37 -6.85 15.51
CA TYR A 70 -9.54 -7.29 14.39
C TYR A 70 -8.66 -6.17 13.89
N GLN A 71 -7.41 -6.49 13.57
CA GLN A 71 -6.49 -5.53 12.97
C GLN A 71 -6.85 -5.33 11.49
N LEU A 72 -7.21 -4.09 11.14
CA LEU A 72 -7.44 -3.68 9.77
C LEU A 72 -6.18 -2.99 9.19
N THR A 73 -6.01 -3.01 7.87
CA THR A 73 -4.82 -2.45 7.20
C THR A 73 -5.14 -1.44 6.11
N GLY A 74 -6.06 -1.77 5.19
CA GLY A 74 -6.40 -0.92 4.06
C GLY A 74 -7.79 -0.29 4.17
N VAL A 75 -7.95 0.84 3.46
CA VAL A 75 -9.24 1.50 3.23
C VAL A 75 -9.43 1.73 1.75
N ALA A 76 -10.66 1.56 1.27
CA ALA A 76 -11.04 2.06 -0.04
C ALA A 76 -12.41 2.77 0.05
N VAL A 77 -12.55 3.88 -0.68
CA VAL A 77 -13.79 4.66 -0.74
C VAL A 77 -14.21 4.79 -2.21
N SER A 78 -15.42 4.36 -2.54
CA SER A 78 -15.96 4.53 -3.90
C SER A 78 -16.35 5.98 -4.15
N LYS A 79 -16.53 6.36 -5.42
CA LYS A 79 -17.05 7.68 -5.81
C LYS A 79 -18.45 7.95 -5.24
N SER A 80 -19.22 6.89 -5.01
CA SER A 80 -20.54 6.94 -4.36
C SER A 80 -20.50 6.96 -2.83
N GLY A 81 -19.30 6.97 -2.22
CA GLY A 81 -19.11 7.04 -0.77
C GLY A 81 -19.22 5.69 -0.05
N ARG A 82 -19.20 4.56 -0.76
CA ARG A 82 -19.14 3.23 -0.13
C ARG A 82 -17.74 3.04 0.46
N LEU A 83 -17.69 2.58 1.71
CA LEU A 83 -16.45 2.41 2.46
C LEU A 83 -16.12 0.92 2.59
N PHE A 84 -14.87 0.55 2.38
CA PHE A 84 -14.39 -0.82 2.49
C PHE A 84 -13.12 -0.88 3.33
N THR A 85 -12.96 -1.99 4.05
CA THR A 85 -11.75 -2.31 4.80
C THR A 85 -11.49 -3.80 4.74
N ASN A 86 -10.23 -4.19 4.89
CA ASN A 86 -9.83 -5.59 4.97
C ASN A 86 -9.21 -5.93 6.33
N TYR A 87 -9.06 -7.23 6.56
CA TYR A 87 -8.35 -7.78 7.70
C TYR A 87 -7.49 -8.94 7.18
N PRO A 88 -6.15 -8.83 7.23
CA PRO A 88 -5.29 -9.95 6.89
C PRO A 88 -5.33 -11.03 7.98
N LEU A 89 -5.12 -12.28 7.60
CA LEU A 89 -5.13 -13.45 8.50
C LEU A 89 -3.81 -13.54 9.29
N TRP A 90 -3.46 -12.52 10.06
CA TRP A 90 -2.25 -12.53 10.90
C TRP A 90 -2.45 -13.24 12.24
N THR A 91 -3.65 -13.14 12.81
CA THR A 91 -4.02 -13.79 14.09
C THR A 91 -5.21 -14.74 13.92
N PRO A 92 -4.98 -16.04 13.61
CA PRO A 92 -6.06 -16.95 13.25
C PRO A 92 -7.08 -17.24 14.34
N SER A 93 -6.71 -17.10 15.62
CA SER A 93 -7.59 -17.42 16.75
C SER A 93 -8.85 -16.55 16.83
N ILE A 94 -8.86 -15.40 16.15
CA ILE A 94 -9.98 -14.45 16.17
C ILE A 94 -10.50 -14.11 14.76
N TYR A 95 -9.88 -14.60 13.69
CA TYR A 95 -10.21 -14.19 12.31
C TYR A 95 -11.66 -14.48 11.90
N LYS A 96 -12.30 -13.53 11.22
CA LYS A 96 -13.70 -13.63 10.81
C LYS A 96 -13.96 -13.30 9.35
N TYR A 97 -13.43 -12.18 8.86
CA TYR A 97 -13.63 -11.69 7.50
C TYR A 97 -12.30 -11.25 6.92
N ALA A 98 -12.13 -11.42 5.61
CA ALA A 98 -10.97 -10.92 4.90
C ALA A 98 -11.22 -9.50 4.37
N LEU A 99 -12.42 -9.25 3.85
CA LEU A 99 -12.81 -7.98 3.24
C LEU A 99 -14.27 -7.69 3.55
N VAL A 100 -14.57 -6.46 3.97
CA VAL A 100 -15.92 -6.03 4.30
C VAL A 100 -16.25 -4.67 3.66
N GLU A 101 -17.53 -4.50 3.36
CA GLU A 101 -18.13 -3.18 3.20
C GLU A 101 -18.59 -2.67 4.56
N VAL A 102 -18.31 -1.40 4.84
CA VAL A 102 -18.63 -0.69 6.07
C VAL A 102 -19.85 0.20 5.85
N PHE A 103 -20.78 0.13 6.78
CA PHE A 103 -22.02 0.89 6.80
C PHE A 103 -22.10 1.75 8.07
N PRO A 104 -22.96 2.79 8.08
CA PRO A 104 -23.16 3.63 9.25
C PRO A 104 -23.42 2.86 10.55
N GLY A 105 -22.85 3.35 11.65
CA GLY A 105 -22.96 2.73 12.97
C GLY A 105 -22.06 1.50 13.15
N ASN A 106 -20.87 1.47 12.53
CA ASN A 106 -19.89 0.38 12.58
C ASN A 106 -20.43 -0.99 12.14
N LYS A 107 -21.44 -1.01 11.27
CA LYS A 107 -21.96 -2.27 10.71
C LYS A 107 -21.09 -2.71 9.55
N THR A 108 -20.82 -4.00 9.45
CA THR A 108 -20.00 -4.56 8.37
C THR A 108 -20.70 -5.72 7.67
N LYS A 109 -20.43 -5.88 6.37
CA LYS A 109 -20.89 -7.03 5.58
C LYS A 109 -19.71 -7.61 4.79
N PRO A 110 -19.54 -8.94 4.75
CA PRO A 110 -18.53 -9.58 3.91
C PRO A 110 -18.67 -9.15 2.44
N TYR A 111 -17.55 -8.82 1.82
CA TYR A 111 -17.50 -8.36 0.44
C TYR A 111 -16.56 -9.22 -0.43
N PRO A 112 -16.92 -9.53 -1.70
CA PRO A 112 -18.21 -9.22 -2.35
C PRO A 112 -19.39 -10.00 -1.73
N ASP A 113 -19.11 -11.13 -1.12
CA ASP A 113 -20.10 -11.96 -0.43
C ASP A 113 -19.46 -12.81 0.69
N ALA A 114 -20.32 -13.54 1.40
CA ALA A 114 -19.91 -14.43 2.48
C ALA A 114 -19.15 -15.68 1.98
N THR A 115 -19.43 -16.15 0.75
CA THR A 115 -18.78 -17.33 0.17
C THR A 115 -17.31 -17.06 -0.07
N MET A 116 -16.97 -15.91 -0.66
CA MET A 116 -15.59 -15.53 -0.90
C MET A 116 -14.83 -15.27 0.41
N ASN A 117 -15.51 -14.85 1.48
CA ASN A 117 -14.94 -14.68 2.82
C ASN A 117 -14.90 -15.96 3.67
N SER A 118 -15.32 -17.12 3.13
CA SER A 118 -15.49 -18.35 3.91
C SER A 118 -14.32 -19.33 3.88
N TRP A 119 -13.15 -18.90 3.40
CA TRP A 119 -12.00 -19.80 3.27
C TRP A 119 -11.59 -20.39 4.62
N LYS A 120 -11.17 -21.65 4.61
CA LYS A 120 -10.59 -22.35 5.76
C LYS A 120 -9.32 -23.10 5.36
N PRO A 121 -8.36 -23.29 6.29
CA PRO A 121 -7.20 -24.15 6.04
C PRO A 121 -7.61 -25.52 5.50
N GLY A 122 -7.02 -25.92 4.39
CA GLY A 122 -7.32 -27.15 3.66
C GLY A 122 -8.21 -26.94 2.42
N GLU A 123 -8.90 -25.81 2.32
CA GLU A 123 -9.67 -25.45 1.13
C GLU A 123 -8.81 -24.72 0.09
N SER A 124 -9.20 -24.81 -1.19
CA SER A 124 -8.57 -24.02 -2.24
C SER A 124 -8.78 -22.52 -2.02
N GLY A 125 -7.68 -21.75 -2.05
CA GLY A 125 -7.70 -20.29 -1.98
C GLY A 125 -7.97 -19.59 -3.32
N LYS A 126 -8.16 -20.32 -4.43
CA LYS A 126 -8.27 -19.72 -5.77
C LYS A 126 -9.49 -18.80 -5.94
N ASN A 127 -10.63 -19.19 -5.36
CA ASN A 127 -11.90 -18.47 -5.48
C ASN A 127 -12.41 -17.89 -4.14
N LYS A 128 -11.57 -17.90 -3.10
CA LYS A 128 -11.88 -17.35 -1.79
C LYS A 128 -10.72 -16.49 -1.29
N TRP A 129 -11.03 -15.56 -0.41
CA TRP A 129 -10.04 -14.77 0.29
C TRP A 129 -9.29 -15.60 1.31
N VAL A 130 -7.97 -15.63 1.20
CA VAL A 130 -7.10 -16.32 2.15
C VAL A 130 -6.57 -15.33 3.18
N CYS A 131 -5.94 -14.24 2.73
CA CYS A 131 -5.29 -13.25 3.58
C CYS A 131 -5.24 -11.90 2.83
N VAL A 132 -6.39 -11.24 2.66
CA VAL A 132 -6.48 -9.97 1.91
C VAL A 132 -5.67 -8.88 2.63
N GLN A 133 -4.88 -8.13 1.86
CA GLN A 133 -4.01 -7.08 2.40
C GLN A 133 -4.46 -5.67 2.04
N ALA A 134 -4.82 -5.39 0.78
CA ALA A 134 -5.29 -4.07 0.42
C ALA A 134 -6.45 -4.10 -0.60
N PRO A 135 -7.60 -3.49 -0.27
CA PRO A 135 -8.53 -3.00 -1.27
C PRO A 135 -8.05 -1.66 -1.81
N TYR A 136 -8.20 -1.44 -3.10
CA TYR A 136 -7.93 -0.18 -3.79
C TYR A 136 -9.07 0.10 -4.77
N ILE A 137 -9.58 1.32 -4.82
CA ILE A 137 -10.55 1.74 -5.82
C ILE A 137 -9.88 2.71 -6.78
N ASP A 138 -9.90 2.38 -8.07
CA ASP A 138 -9.25 3.20 -9.08
C ASP A 138 -10.10 4.42 -9.52
N VAL A 139 -9.51 5.23 -10.41
CA VAL A 139 -10.16 6.43 -10.95
C VAL A 139 -11.42 6.15 -11.77
N ASP A 140 -11.70 4.90 -12.13
CA ASP A 140 -12.90 4.49 -12.87
C ASP A 140 -13.97 3.86 -11.96
N ASP A 141 -13.79 3.92 -10.64
CA ASP A 141 -14.68 3.35 -9.61
C ASP A 141 -14.74 1.81 -9.67
N VAL A 142 -13.62 1.18 -10.02
CA VAL A 142 -13.43 -0.28 -9.97
C VAL A 142 -12.65 -0.66 -8.73
N MET A 143 -13.11 -1.71 -8.04
CA MET A 143 -12.41 -2.27 -6.88
C MET A 143 -11.37 -3.29 -7.32
N TRP A 144 -10.17 -3.14 -6.78
CA TRP A 144 -9.03 -4.04 -6.91
C TRP A 144 -8.67 -4.56 -5.53
N VAL A 145 -8.60 -5.88 -5.36
CA VAL A 145 -8.30 -6.50 -4.07
C VAL A 145 -7.09 -7.38 -4.23
N ILE A 146 -5.99 -7.05 -3.55
CA ILE A 146 -4.80 -7.89 -3.47
C ILE A 146 -4.91 -8.83 -2.27
N ASP A 147 -4.80 -10.12 -2.56
CA ASP A 147 -4.75 -11.19 -1.57
C ASP A 147 -3.39 -11.88 -1.73
N PRO A 148 -2.37 -11.52 -0.92
CA PRO A 148 -1.09 -12.22 -0.90
C PRO A 148 -1.22 -13.70 -0.52
N ALA A 149 -2.34 -14.11 0.07
CA ALA A 149 -2.61 -15.47 0.49
C ALA A 149 -1.52 -16.04 1.41
N ALA A 150 -0.92 -15.20 2.24
CA ALA A 150 0.13 -15.54 3.19
C ALA A 150 -0.36 -15.35 4.65
N PRO A 151 -1.17 -16.29 5.19
CA PRO A 151 -1.57 -16.26 6.60
C PRO A 151 -0.36 -16.14 7.52
N LYS A 152 -0.49 -15.34 8.60
CA LYS A 152 0.56 -15.10 9.61
C LYS A 152 1.84 -14.47 9.07
N LEU A 153 1.81 -13.83 7.89
CA LEU A 153 3.01 -13.34 7.20
C LEU A 153 4.01 -14.46 6.88
N ASP A 154 3.52 -15.70 6.72
CA ASP A 154 4.32 -16.86 6.36
C ASP A 154 4.28 -17.08 4.84
N LYS A 155 4.47 -18.31 4.37
CA LYS A 155 4.44 -18.65 2.95
C LYS A 155 3.08 -18.44 2.29
N VAL A 156 3.12 -18.11 1.00
CA VAL A 156 1.95 -18.09 0.13
C VAL A 156 1.28 -19.47 0.10
N TYR A 157 0.02 -19.51 0.51
CA TYR A 157 -0.79 -20.70 0.62
C TYR A 157 -1.17 -21.24 -0.76
N GLN A 158 -0.66 -22.42 -1.13
CA GLN A 158 -1.04 -23.15 -2.35
C GLN A 158 -1.05 -22.28 -3.63
N GLN A 159 -0.07 -21.37 -3.77
CA GLN A 159 0.02 -20.45 -4.91
C GLN A 159 -1.28 -19.64 -5.14
N SER A 160 -2.00 -19.31 -4.06
CA SER A 160 -3.32 -18.65 -4.11
C SER A 160 -3.25 -17.12 -4.09
N HIS A 161 -2.04 -16.56 -4.18
CA HIS A 161 -1.80 -15.12 -4.28
C HIS A 161 -2.41 -14.57 -5.57
N LYS A 162 -3.21 -13.52 -5.43
CA LYS A 162 -4.04 -13.03 -6.53
C LYS A 162 -4.42 -11.56 -6.39
N LEU A 163 -4.65 -10.94 -7.53
CA LEU A 163 -5.34 -9.65 -7.65
C LEU A 163 -6.72 -9.91 -8.25
N VAL A 164 -7.76 -9.37 -7.64
CA VAL A 164 -9.14 -9.53 -8.12
C VAL A 164 -9.73 -8.18 -8.46
N LYS A 165 -10.24 -8.08 -9.70
CA LYS A 165 -11.04 -6.96 -10.18
C LYS A 165 -12.51 -7.22 -9.85
N ILE A 166 -13.17 -6.29 -9.16
CA ILE A 166 -14.57 -6.39 -8.75
C ILE A 166 -15.34 -5.18 -9.26
N ASN A 167 -16.47 -5.44 -9.91
CA ASN A 167 -17.40 -4.42 -10.33
C ASN A 167 -18.23 -3.96 -9.13
N LEU A 168 -18.11 -2.68 -8.75
CA LEU A 168 -18.85 -2.12 -7.63
C LEU A 168 -20.36 -2.01 -7.90
N ASN A 169 -20.81 -1.90 -9.14
CA ASN A 169 -22.23 -1.81 -9.46
C ASN A 169 -22.95 -3.16 -9.26
N THR A 170 -22.30 -4.26 -9.63
CA THR A 170 -22.88 -5.60 -9.51
C THR A 170 -22.41 -6.35 -8.26
N ASN A 171 -21.38 -5.85 -7.58
CA ASN A 171 -20.66 -6.52 -6.49
C ASN A 171 -20.18 -7.92 -6.89
N LYS A 172 -19.64 -8.07 -8.10
CA LYS A 172 -19.17 -9.35 -8.62
C LYS A 172 -17.71 -9.27 -9.06
N PRO A 173 -16.89 -10.29 -8.74
CA PRO A 173 -15.59 -10.46 -9.37
C PRO A 173 -15.75 -10.55 -10.89
N GLU A 174 -15.02 -9.71 -11.62
CA GLU A 174 -14.99 -9.75 -13.09
C GLU A 174 -13.78 -10.53 -13.61
N ARG A 175 -12.65 -10.44 -12.89
CA ARG A 175 -11.41 -11.10 -13.29
C ARG A 175 -10.50 -11.34 -12.09
N THR A 176 -9.85 -12.49 -12.08
CA THR A 176 -8.80 -12.85 -11.13
C THR A 176 -7.49 -13.03 -11.88
N TYR A 177 -6.44 -12.37 -11.42
CA TYR A 177 -5.07 -12.51 -11.90
C TYR A 177 -4.28 -13.31 -10.87
N THR A 178 -3.60 -14.37 -11.30
CA THR A 178 -2.71 -15.17 -10.47
C THR A 178 -1.26 -14.77 -10.74
N PHE A 179 -0.38 -15.00 -9.76
CA PHE A 179 1.04 -14.66 -9.87
C PHE A 179 1.95 -15.89 -9.76
N GLU A 180 1.40 -17.07 -10.06
CA GLU A 180 2.18 -18.30 -10.19
C GLU A 180 3.29 -18.13 -11.23
N GLY A 181 4.52 -18.50 -10.86
CA GLY A 181 5.71 -18.32 -11.71
C GLY A 181 6.20 -16.88 -11.83
N VAL A 182 5.51 -15.91 -11.23
CA VAL A 182 5.90 -14.48 -11.22
C VAL A 182 6.43 -14.08 -9.84
N ALA A 183 5.72 -14.47 -8.79
CA ALA A 183 6.08 -14.28 -7.39
C ALA A 183 6.11 -15.65 -6.69
N ASP A 184 7.13 -15.88 -5.87
CA ASP A 184 7.39 -17.16 -5.21
C ASP A 184 6.59 -17.35 -3.91
N GLU A 185 6.82 -18.48 -3.23
CA GLU A 185 6.13 -18.79 -1.97
C GLU A 185 6.55 -17.90 -0.79
N HIS A 186 7.64 -17.14 -0.89
CA HIS A 186 8.12 -16.22 0.15
C HIS A 186 7.64 -14.79 -0.08
N SER A 187 6.91 -14.55 -1.17
CA SER A 187 6.41 -13.24 -1.54
C SER A 187 5.24 -12.81 -0.66
N TYR A 188 5.14 -11.49 -0.44
CA TYR A 188 3.97 -10.86 0.18
C TYR A 188 3.55 -9.68 -0.67
N LEU A 189 2.62 -9.92 -1.60
CA LEU A 189 2.09 -8.88 -2.48
C LEU A 189 1.18 -7.93 -1.68
N ASN A 190 1.65 -6.72 -1.39
CA ASN A 190 1.06 -5.87 -0.35
C ASN A 190 0.02 -4.89 -0.90
N ASP A 191 0.43 -3.94 -1.75
CA ASP A 191 -0.44 -2.86 -2.23
C ASP A 191 -0.40 -2.76 -3.77
N VAL A 192 -1.40 -2.12 -4.37
CA VAL A 192 -1.60 -2.03 -5.83
C VAL A 192 -2.02 -0.63 -6.28
N ARG A 193 -1.39 -0.11 -7.34
CA ARG A 193 -1.90 1.05 -8.07
C ARG A 193 -2.15 0.70 -9.53
N VAL A 194 -3.23 1.26 -10.08
CA VAL A 194 -3.73 0.91 -11.42
C VAL A 194 -3.71 2.13 -12.33
N ASP A 195 -2.96 2.02 -13.42
CA ASP A 195 -3.03 2.94 -14.55
C ASP A 195 -4.17 2.48 -15.48
N THR A 196 -5.37 3.05 -15.30
CA THR A 196 -6.53 2.66 -16.10
C THR A 196 -6.40 3.06 -17.56
N LYS A 197 -5.67 4.14 -17.89
CA LYS A 197 -5.44 4.57 -19.27
C LYS A 197 -4.58 3.56 -20.03
N ARG A 198 -3.52 3.07 -19.39
CA ARG A 198 -2.56 2.13 -19.99
C ARG A 198 -2.90 0.67 -19.71
N GLN A 199 -3.88 0.41 -18.85
CA GLN A 199 -4.33 -0.92 -18.42
C GLN A 199 -3.19 -1.73 -17.79
N ILE A 200 -2.48 -1.11 -16.85
CA ILE A 200 -1.38 -1.72 -16.11
C ILE A 200 -1.65 -1.61 -14.61
N ALA A 201 -1.37 -2.67 -13.86
CA ALA A 201 -1.28 -2.62 -12.40
C ALA A 201 0.17 -2.78 -11.95
N TYR A 202 0.55 -2.03 -10.93
CA TYR A 202 1.83 -2.11 -10.25
C TYR A 202 1.59 -2.57 -8.81
N ILE A 203 2.29 -3.61 -8.38
CA ILE A 203 2.06 -4.25 -7.08
C ILE A 203 3.41 -4.40 -6.37
N THR A 204 3.47 -4.02 -5.10
CA THR A 204 4.68 -4.19 -4.28
C THR A 204 4.79 -5.58 -3.70
N ASN A 205 6.02 -6.04 -3.49
CA ASN A 205 6.31 -7.30 -2.80
C ASN A 205 7.10 -7.01 -1.51
N SER A 206 6.41 -6.96 -0.37
CA SER A 206 7.00 -6.66 0.94
C SER A 206 7.79 -7.84 1.52
N GLY A 207 7.64 -9.04 0.94
CA GLY A 207 8.28 -10.27 1.44
C GLY A 207 9.67 -10.52 0.88
N THR A 208 9.87 -10.28 -0.43
CA THR A 208 11.15 -10.54 -1.12
C THR A 208 11.68 -9.35 -1.92
N GLY A 209 11.00 -8.21 -1.85
CA GLY A 209 11.33 -7.02 -2.61
C GLY A 209 10.95 -7.11 -4.09
N GLY A 210 10.61 -5.97 -4.66
CA GLY A 210 10.38 -5.79 -6.09
C GLY A 210 8.99 -5.29 -6.40
N ILE A 211 8.77 -5.06 -7.68
CA ILE A 211 7.50 -4.53 -8.20
C ILE A 211 6.99 -5.49 -9.25
N VAL A 212 5.79 -6.01 -9.07
CA VAL A 212 5.09 -6.77 -10.11
C VAL A 212 4.41 -5.78 -11.04
N VAL A 213 4.70 -5.89 -12.33
CA VAL A 213 4.03 -5.17 -13.40
C VAL A 213 3.08 -6.14 -14.10
N LEU A 214 1.79 -5.86 -14.04
CA LEU A 214 0.72 -6.68 -14.61
C LEU A 214 0.03 -5.94 -15.75
N ASP A 215 0.04 -6.53 -16.94
CA ASP A 215 -0.79 -6.10 -18.06
C ASP A 215 -2.23 -6.61 -17.86
N LEU A 216 -3.17 -5.68 -17.63
CA LEU A 216 -4.56 -6.01 -17.30
C LEU A 216 -5.36 -6.53 -18.50
N LYS A 217 -4.90 -6.33 -19.74
CA LYS A 217 -5.57 -6.86 -20.92
C LYS A 217 -5.25 -8.34 -21.08
N SER A 218 -3.97 -8.66 -21.21
CA SER A 218 -3.45 -10.01 -21.43
C SER A 218 -3.41 -10.86 -20.16
N GLY A 219 -3.30 -10.24 -18.99
CA GLY A 219 -3.06 -10.92 -17.72
C GLY A 219 -1.61 -11.36 -17.51
N LYS A 220 -0.69 -11.00 -18.40
CA LYS A 220 0.74 -11.29 -18.24
C LYS A 220 1.33 -10.39 -17.17
N ALA A 221 2.10 -10.98 -16.27
CA ALA A 221 2.81 -10.27 -15.23
C ALA A 221 4.30 -10.62 -15.21
N ARG A 222 5.10 -9.70 -14.68
CA ARG A 222 6.52 -9.90 -14.40
C ARG A 222 6.92 -9.15 -13.14
N GLN A 223 7.79 -9.74 -12.33
CA GLN A 223 8.38 -9.04 -11.20
C GLN A 223 9.72 -8.43 -11.62
N VAL A 224 9.95 -7.18 -11.21
CA VAL A 224 11.16 -6.42 -11.51
C VAL A 224 11.80 -5.85 -10.26
N LEU A 225 13.06 -5.40 -10.41
CA LEU A 225 13.86 -4.74 -9.38
C LEU A 225 14.19 -5.62 -8.16
N GLN A 226 13.91 -6.93 -8.18
CA GLN A 226 14.11 -7.84 -7.03
C GLN A 226 15.53 -7.80 -6.45
N ASN A 227 16.53 -7.46 -7.26
CA ASN A 227 17.93 -7.37 -6.83
C ASN A 227 18.45 -5.92 -6.76
N HIS A 228 17.56 -4.93 -6.59
CA HIS A 228 17.91 -3.52 -6.48
C HIS A 228 17.71 -3.03 -5.06
N TYR A 229 18.66 -2.28 -4.52
CA TYR A 229 18.61 -1.82 -3.12
C TYR A 229 17.35 -1.02 -2.78
N SER A 230 16.76 -0.32 -3.76
CA SER A 230 15.57 0.52 -3.54
C SER A 230 14.32 -0.23 -3.09
N VAL A 231 14.26 -1.54 -3.29
CA VAL A 231 13.12 -2.36 -2.90
C VAL A 231 13.39 -3.21 -1.66
N HIS A 232 14.57 -3.04 -1.04
CA HIS A 232 14.98 -3.80 0.13
C HIS A 232 15.04 -2.90 1.35
N THR A 233 14.63 -3.43 2.49
CA THR A 233 14.73 -2.72 3.78
C THR A 233 16.15 -2.29 4.13
N ASP A 234 16.26 -1.21 4.90
CA ASP A 234 17.48 -0.91 5.66
C ASP A 234 17.63 -1.92 6.81
N LYS A 235 18.79 -2.58 6.88
CA LYS A 235 19.09 -3.60 7.88
C LYS A 235 19.24 -3.00 9.27
N ASP A 236 19.71 -1.76 9.36
CA ASP A 236 19.99 -1.08 10.62
C ASP A 236 18.78 -0.28 11.14
N PHE A 237 17.73 -0.12 10.31
CA PHE A 237 16.51 0.58 10.69
C PHE A 237 15.76 -0.15 11.81
N LYS A 238 15.38 0.59 12.86
CA LYS A 238 14.58 0.08 13.99
C LYS A 238 13.16 0.58 13.89
N PHE A 239 12.20 -0.35 13.72
CA PHE A 239 10.80 0.02 13.62
C PHE A 239 10.18 0.15 15.02
N ILE A 240 10.13 1.39 15.53
CA ILE A 240 9.70 1.69 16.89
C ILE A 240 8.24 2.14 16.91
N ILE A 241 7.39 1.46 17.69
CA ILE A 241 6.01 1.84 17.99
C ILE A 241 5.87 1.94 19.51
N ASP A 242 5.33 3.06 20.01
CA ASP A 242 5.18 3.33 21.44
C ASP A 242 6.47 3.09 22.26
N GLY A 243 7.61 3.51 21.70
CA GLY A 243 8.93 3.37 22.32
C GLY A 243 9.51 1.96 22.35
N LYS A 244 8.87 0.99 21.67
CA LYS A 244 9.36 -0.40 21.58
C LYS A 244 9.62 -0.79 20.14
N GLU A 245 10.72 -1.49 19.92
CA GLU A 245 10.99 -2.12 18.63
C GLU A 245 9.95 -3.21 18.37
N MET A 246 9.38 -3.18 17.17
CA MET A 246 8.40 -4.15 16.72
C MET A 246 9.12 -5.46 16.39
N MET A 247 8.67 -6.55 17.02
CA MET A 247 9.29 -7.87 16.92
C MET A 247 8.27 -8.91 16.45
N GLN A 248 8.73 -9.87 15.65
CA GLN A 248 8.00 -11.08 15.28
C GLN A 248 8.90 -12.30 15.56
N ASP A 249 8.38 -13.28 16.29
CA ASP A 249 9.12 -14.49 16.70
C ASP A 249 10.51 -14.22 17.30
N GLY A 250 10.62 -13.10 18.04
CA GLY A 250 11.85 -12.69 18.72
C GLY A 250 12.87 -11.95 17.86
N GLN A 251 12.55 -11.64 16.60
CA GLN A 251 13.39 -10.87 15.68
C GLN A 251 12.74 -9.53 15.31
N PRO A 252 13.51 -8.46 15.03
CA PRO A 252 12.95 -7.23 14.48
C PRO A 252 12.22 -7.48 13.17
N VAL A 253 11.03 -6.92 13.02
CA VAL A 253 10.30 -7.02 11.76
C VAL A 253 11.02 -6.24 10.66
N LYS A 254 10.96 -6.79 9.46
CA LYS A 254 11.58 -6.22 8.26
C LYS A 254 10.64 -6.44 7.09
N PHE A 255 10.34 -5.36 6.40
CA PHE A 255 9.42 -5.33 5.27
C PHE A 255 10.09 -4.58 4.13
N ASP A 256 10.21 -5.26 3.00
CA ASP A 256 10.76 -4.75 1.76
C ASP A 256 9.79 -3.76 1.10
N SER A 257 9.88 -3.54 -0.21
CA SER A 257 8.98 -2.62 -0.95
C SER A 257 7.52 -2.82 -0.57
N ASP A 258 6.87 -1.74 -0.13
CA ASP A 258 5.57 -1.78 0.53
C ASP A 258 4.66 -0.66 -0.01
N GLY A 259 4.80 0.56 0.52
CA GLY A 259 4.06 1.73 0.06
C GLY A 259 4.33 2.02 -1.41
N ILE A 260 3.25 2.33 -2.14
CA ILE A 260 3.26 2.58 -3.59
C ILE A 260 2.25 3.66 -3.94
N ALA A 261 2.64 4.61 -4.78
CA ALA A 261 1.76 5.63 -5.32
C ALA A 261 2.03 5.84 -6.80
N LEU A 262 0.98 6.12 -7.56
CA LEU A 262 1.05 6.40 -9.00
C LEU A 262 0.71 7.87 -9.20
N SER A 263 1.57 8.62 -9.91
CA SER A 263 1.26 10.01 -10.23
C SER A 263 -0.05 10.12 -11.01
N PRO A 264 -0.81 11.23 -10.91
CA PRO A 264 -2.11 11.37 -11.59
C PRO A 264 -2.06 11.24 -13.13
N ASP A 265 -0.92 11.54 -13.74
CA ASP A 265 -0.66 11.33 -15.18
C ASP A 265 -0.25 9.89 -15.53
N GLY A 266 0.06 9.08 -14.52
CA GLY A 266 0.54 7.71 -14.62
C GLY A 266 1.99 7.60 -15.06
N ASP A 267 2.76 8.69 -15.11
CA ASP A 267 4.12 8.70 -15.65
C ASP A 267 5.18 8.27 -14.64
N TRP A 268 4.90 8.42 -13.35
CA TRP A 268 5.81 8.05 -12.25
C TRP A 268 5.16 7.08 -11.28
N LEU A 269 5.91 6.03 -10.96
CA LEU A 269 5.60 5.17 -9.83
C LEU A 269 6.53 5.53 -8.67
N TYR A 270 5.96 5.96 -7.55
CA TYR A 270 6.64 6.18 -6.28
C TYR A 270 6.50 4.92 -5.45
N TYR A 271 7.56 4.53 -4.75
CA TYR A 271 7.54 3.37 -3.87
C TYR A 271 8.61 3.46 -2.79
N LYS A 272 8.44 2.71 -1.71
CA LYS A 272 9.48 2.57 -0.69
C LYS A 272 9.37 1.26 0.09
N PRO A 273 10.48 0.78 0.69
CA PRO A 273 10.41 -0.22 1.74
C PRO A 273 9.74 0.35 3.00
N LEU A 274 8.97 -0.48 3.73
CA LEU A 274 8.29 -0.03 4.95
C LEU A 274 9.30 0.17 6.09
N THR A 275 10.27 -0.73 6.27
CA THR A 275 11.30 -0.57 7.30
C THR A 275 12.52 0.22 6.78
N ASP A 276 12.25 1.38 6.19
CA ASP A 276 13.24 2.33 5.67
C ASP A 276 12.67 3.77 5.71
N THR A 277 13.57 4.76 5.73
CA THR A 277 13.26 6.18 5.57
C THR A 277 13.33 6.65 4.12
N LYS A 278 13.86 5.85 3.19
CA LYS A 278 14.02 6.27 1.79
C LYS A 278 12.71 6.30 1.02
N LEU A 279 12.65 7.17 0.00
CA LEU A 279 11.61 7.18 -1.02
C LEU A 279 12.24 7.11 -2.40
N TYR A 280 11.67 6.27 -3.26
CA TYR A 280 12.14 6.10 -4.62
C TYR A 280 11.04 6.37 -5.62
N ARG A 281 11.43 6.66 -6.86
CA ARG A 281 10.52 6.63 -7.99
C ARG A 281 11.19 6.11 -9.25
N ILE A 282 10.36 5.70 -10.22
CA ILE A 282 10.80 5.32 -11.55
C ILE A 282 9.72 5.71 -12.56
N LYS A 283 10.13 6.13 -13.75
CA LYS A 283 9.15 6.35 -14.82
C LYS A 283 8.50 5.04 -15.21
N THR A 284 7.18 5.05 -15.30
CA THR A 284 6.39 3.87 -15.63
C THR A 284 6.65 3.37 -17.05
N GLU A 285 7.16 4.21 -17.97
CA GLU A 285 7.55 3.79 -19.31
C GLU A 285 8.64 2.69 -19.30
N PHE A 286 9.60 2.78 -18.38
CA PHE A 286 10.64 1.77 -18.23
C PHE A 286 10.09 0.50 -17.59
N LEU A 287 9.16 0.64 -16.63
CA LEU A 287 8.45 -0.48 -16.03
C LEU A 287 7.52 -1.21 -17.01
N ARG A 288 6.99 -0.53 -18.04
CA ARG A 288 6.14 -1.16 -19.07
C ARG A 288 6.94 -1.82 -20.18
N ASN A 289 8.17 -1.37 -20.45
CA ASN A 289 9.01 -1.95 -21.49
C ASN A 289 9.57 -3.32 -21.08
N ASP A 290 8.94 -4.41 -21.54
CA ASP A 290 9.32 -5.79 -21.23
C ASP A 290 10.58 -6.27 -21.98
N THR A 291 11.00 -5.54 -23.02
CA THR A 291 12.25 -5.79 -23.74
C THR A 291 13.47 -5.16 -23.05
N LEU A 292 13.26 -4.27 -22.07
CA LEU A 292 14.35 -3.60 -21.34
C LEU A 292 15.00 -4.59 -20.36
N PRO A 293 16.31 -4.89 -20.50
CA PRO A 293 16.98 -5.80 -19.57
C PRO A 293 16.93 -5.27 -18.14
N GLY A 294 16.69 -6.15 -17.16
CA GLY A 294 16.57 -5.77 -15.75
C GLY A 294 17.79 -4.99 -15.22
N GLN A 295 18.99 -5.28 -15.72
CA GLN A 295 20.19 -4.53 -15.33
C GLN A 295 20.17 -3.07 -15.81
N LYS A 296 19.56 -2.77 -16.96
CA LYS A 296 19.37 -1.40 -17.42
C LYS A 296 18.24 -0.70 -16.69
N LEU A 297 17.16 -1.43 -16.36
CA LEU A 297 16.02 -0.89 -15.63
C LEU A 297 16.43 -0.23 -14.30
N LYS A 298 17.37 -0.86 -13.57
CA LYS A 298 17.91 -0.34 -12.30
C LYS A 298 18.46 1.09 -12.40
N GLY A 299 19.07 1.44 -13.54
CA GLY A 299 19.67 2.76 -13.75
C GLY A 299 18.66 3.90 -13.89
N TYR A 300 17.35 3.60 -13.97
CA TYR A 300 16.28 4.60 -14.05
C TYR A 300 15.55 4.84 -12.73
N VAL A 301 15.98 4.19 -11.64
CA VAL A 301 15.44 4.44 -10.30
C VAL A 301 16.05 5.73 -9.76
N GLU A 302 15.20 6.63 -9.28
CA GLU A 302 15.58 7.87 -8.61
C GLU A 302 15.39 7.74 -7.09
N ASP A 303 16.44 8.02 -6.31
CA ASP A 303 16.39 8.18 -4.86
C ASP A 303 16.01 9.63 -4.53
N LEU A 304 14.86 9.82 -3.88
CA LEU A 304 14.33 11.14 -3.54
C LEU A 304 14.76 11.61 -2.14
N GLY A 305 15.57 10.83 -1.43
CA GLY A 305 16.05 11.14 -0.10
C GLY A 305 15.21 10.52 1.01
N LYS A 306 15.22 11.17 2.18
CA LYS A 306 14.60 10.66 3.41
C LYS A 306 13.22 11.26 3.62
N PHE A 307 12.28 10.42 3.99
CA PHE A 307 10.87 10.71 4.25
C PHE A 307 10.42 9.95 5.51
N ALA A 308 9.25 10.31 6.02
CA ALA A 308 8.60 9.59 7.10
C ALA A 308 8.35 8.11 6.70
N VAL A 309 8.32 7.25 7.70
CA VAL A 309 7.95 5.84 7.55
C VAL A 309 6.44 5.78 7.34
N THR A 310 6.02 5.07 6.29
CA THR A 310 4.61 4.93 5.92
C THR A 310 4.38 3.51 5.45
N ASP A 311 3.22 2.95 5.81
CA ASP A 311 2.68 1.71 5.26
C ASP A 311 2.10 2.03 3.86
N GLY A 312 0.86 2.50 3.80
CA GLY A 312 0.26 3.02 2.56
C GLY A 312 0.78 4.40 2.12
N MET A 313 0.69 4.67 0.81
CA MET A 313 0.99 5.95 0.16
C MET A 313 -0.07 6.26 -0.91
N GLU A 314 -0.44 7.53 -1.12
CA GLU A 314 -1.37 7.94 -2.19
C GLU A 314 -0.85 9.17 -2.94
#